data_AF-O18224-F1
#
_entry.id   AF-O18224-F1
#
_cell.length_a   1.000
_cell.length_b   1.000
_cell.length_c   1.000
_cell.angle_alpha   90.00
_cell.angle_beta   90.00
_cell.angle_gamma   90.00
#
_symmetry.space_group_name_H-M   'P 1'
#
loop_
_entity.id
_entity.type
_entity.pdbx_description
1 polymer ?
#
loop_
_entity_poly.entity_id
_entity_poly.type
_entity_poly.pdbx_seq_one_letter_code
_entity_poly.pdbx_strand_id
1 'polypeptide(L)'
;MFKSLVFSALLAYAVAAPMSSMTTAIDRIDQIFQAEDSTPACNAETRRFNACFKDINEKSRLEMFQDVTKFPSKSEVLESVADIRKALKCAGEPVCSKQKLTKYASELVIYAGEKIYGEGFGCVNQNDMVRFYTACVLSEVPMDQLQGFTFKTVLQYAKPVTSCFAKHQECEESEKAEFYKGMMASVELVDIFVPILEAVHSGNLEFIHTFDKKFNPKDLDNLKQ
;
A
#
# COMPACT_ATOMS: atom_id res chain seq x y z
N MET A 1 -10.60 -0.93 -0.78
CA MET A 1 -9.19 -1.40 -0.86
C MET A 1 -8.27 -0.38 -1.51
N PHE A 2 -8.56 0.07 -2.74
CA PHE A 2 -7.76 1.11 -3.37
C PHE A 2 -7.76 2.43 -2.59
N LYS A 3 -8.83 2.87 -1.88
CA LYS A 3 -8.69 4.06 -1.03
C LYS A 3 -7.53 4.01 -0.04
N SER A 4 -7.27 2.91 0.67
CA SER A 4 -6.15 2.84 1.63
C SER A 4 -4.79 2.52 0.96
N LEU A 5 -4.77 1.63 -0.04
CA LEU A 5 -3.55 1.33 -0.82
C LEU A 5 -3.11 2.51 -1.69
N VAL A 6 -4.06 3.13 -2.37
CA VAL A 6 -3.88 4.34 -3.15
C VAL A 6 -3.69 5.50 -2.21
N PHE A 7 -4.27 5.62 -1.02
CA PHE A 7 -3.92 6.74 -0.12
C PHE A 7 -2.49 6.61 0.44
N SER A 8 -2.03 5.40 0.73
CA SER A 8 -0.64 5.14 1.12
C SER A 8 0.34 5.37 -0.04
N ALA A 9 -0.01 4.91 -1.25
CA ALA A 9 0.75 5.18 -2.46
C ALA A 9 0.58 6.63 -2.98
N LEU A 10 -0.54 7.30 -2.69
CA LEU A 10 -0.85 8.70 -3.01
C LEU A 10 -0.10 9.62 -2.08
N LEU A 11 0.08 9.32 -0.80
CA LEU A 11 0.94 10.19 0.01
C LEU A 11 2.38 10.19 -0.55
N ALA A 12 2.82 9.07 -1.15
CA ALA A 12 4.08 9.01 -1.87
C ALA A 12 4.03 9.64 -3.29
N TYR A 13 2.89 9.59 -4.01
CA TYR A 13 2.79 9.97 -5.43
C TYR A 13 2.06 11.30 -5.72
N ALA A 14 1.12 11.70 -4.86
CA ALA A 14 0.34 12.95 -4.94
C ALA A 14 1.21 14.20 -4.76
N VAL A 15 2.44 14.06 -4.25
CA VAL A 15 3.40 15.15 -4.25
C VAL A 15 3.92 15.45 -5.67
N ALA A 16 3.86 14.51 -6.64
CA ALA A 16 4.65 14.62 -7.86
C ALA A 16 3.93 14.38 -9.20
N ALA A 17 2.74 13.77 -9.25
CA ALA A 17 2.12 13.45 -10.54
C ALA A 17 0.64 13.86 -10.67
N PRO A 18 0.21 14.36 -11.84
CA PRO A 18 -1.17 14.71 -12.08
C PRO A 18 -2.07 13.47 -11.98
N MET A 19 -3.22 13.60 -11.31
CA MET A 19 -4.20 12.53 -11.07
C MET A 19 -4.64 11.76 -12.34
N SER A 20 -4.58 12.39 -13.52
CA SER A 20 -4.89 11.74 -14.81
C SER A 20 -3.89 10.62 -15.19
N SER A 21 -2.64 10.75 -14.77
CA SER A 21 -1.64 9.68 -14.93
C SER A 21 -1.95 8.50 -14.01
N MET A 22 -2.55 8.76 -12.85
CA MET A 22 -2.89 7.73 -11.88
C MET A 22 -4.04 6.87 -12.36
N THR A 23 -5.13 7.45 -12.88
CA THR A 23 -6.26 6.65 -13.38
C THR A 23 -5.81 5.69 -14.49
N THR A 24 -4.97 6.17 -15.41
CA THR A 24 -4.40 5.34 -16.49
C THR A 24 -3.51 4.23 -15.93
N ALA A 25 -2.71 4.51 -14.90
CA ALA A 25 -1.88 3.51 -14.24
C ALA A 25 -2.75 2.45 -13.53
N ILE A 26 -3.81 2.87 -12.83
CA ILE A 26 -4.75 1.97 -12.14
C ILE A 26 -5.43 1.03 -13.13
N ASP A 27 -5.95 1.55 -14.25
CA ASP A 27 -6.61 0.73 -15.26
C ASP A 27 -5.64 -0.28 -15.89
N ARG A 28 -4.37 0.11 -16.11
CA ARG A 28 -3.35 -0.81 -16.60
C ARG A 28 -2.96 -1.87 -15.57
N ILE A 29 -2.88 -1.51 -14.29
CA ILE A 29 -2.66 -2.48 -13.21
C ILE A 29 -3.82 -3.49 -13.21
N ASP A 30 -5.06 -3.03 -13.24
CA ASP A 30 -6.22 -3.94 -13.30
C ASP A 30 -6.11 -4.86 -14.52
N GLN A 31 -5.82 -4.33 -15.71
CA GLN A 31 -5.60 -5.17 -16.91
C GLN A 31 -4.52 -6.24 -16.74
N ILE A 32 -3.38 -5.92 -16.11
CA ILE A 32 -2.30 -6.90 -15.86
C ILE A 32 -2.77 -8.02 -14.93
N PHE A 33 -3.53 -7.68 -13.89
CA PHE A 33 -4.03 -8.65 -12.92
C PHE A 33 -5.27 -9.41 -13.41
N GLN A 34 -6.02 -8.86 -14.38
CA GLN A 34 -7.14 -9.51 -15.06
C GLN A 34 -6.74 -10.32 -16.29
N ALA A 35 -5.55 -10.07 -16.86
CA ALA A 35 -5.05 -10.78 -18.03
C ALA A 35 -4.93 -12.28 -17.75
N GLU A 36 -5.25 -13.09 -18.76
CA GLU A 36 -5.11 -14.54 -18.68
C GLU A 36 -3.68 -14.92 -18.26
N ASP A 37 -3.62 -15.85 -17.33
CA ASP A 37 -2.40 -16.50 -16.90
C ASP A 37 -2.01 -17.65 -17.83
N SER A 38 -0.74 -18.04 -17.73
CA SER A 38 -0.14 -19.09 -18.56
C SER A 38 -0.78 -20.47 -18.40
N THR A 39 -1.54 -20.71 -17.33
CA THR A 39 -2.13 -22.02 -17.05
C THR A 39 -3.62 -21.93 -16.73
N PRO A 40 -4.43 -22.97 -17.08
CA PRO A 40 -5.84 -23.05 -16.69
C PRO A 40 -6.06 -22.97 -15.17
N ALA A 41 -5.11 -23.49 -14.38
CA ALA A 41 -5.15 -23.44 -12.92
C ALA A 41 -5.04 -21.99 -12.41
N CYS A 42 -4.09 -21.21 -12.93
CA CYS A 42 -3.96 -19.80 -12.57
C CYS A 42 -5.14 -18.96 -13.05
N ASN A 43 -5.69 -19.24 -14.24
CA ASN A 43 -6.93 -18.60 -14.69
C ASN A 43 -8.12 -18.88 -13.76
N ALA A 44 -8.23 -20.11 -13.23
CA ALA A 44 -9.25 -20.45 -12.25
C ALA A 44 -9.02 -19.74 -10.90
N GLU A 45 -7.77 -19.65 -10.46
CA GLU A 45 -7.40 -18.91 -9.25
C GLU A 45 -7.71 -17.42 -9.37
N THR A 46 -7.35 -16.77 -10.49
CA THR A 46 -7.66 -15.38 -10.80
C THR A 46 -9.17 -15.11 -10.78
N ARG A 47 -9.98 -15.99 -11.40
CA ARG A 47 -11.46 -15.89 -11.31
C ARG A 47 -11.98 -15.99 -9.87
N ARG A 48 -11.40 -16.87 -9.05
CA ARG A 48 -11.78 -17.01 -7.63
C ARG A 48 -11.45 -15.75 -6.85
N PHE A 49 -10.25 -15.18 -7.00
CA PHE A 49 -9.87 -13.92 -6.38
C PHE A 49 -10.83 -12.79 -6.78
N ASN A 50 -11.11 -12.64 -8.08
CA ASN A 50 -12.05 -11.64 -8.56
C ASN A 50 -13.45 -11.78 -7.93
N ALA A 51 -13.97 -13.01 -7.84
CA ALA A 51 -15.27 -13.26 -7.22
C ALA A 51 -15.26 -12.89 -5.72
N CYS A 52 -14.19 -13.21 -5.00
CA CYS A 52 -14.06 -12.92 -3.57
C CYS A 52 -13.83 -11.43 -3.26
N PHE A 53 -13.21 -10.68 -4.17
CA PHE A 53 -12.91 -9.25 -4.02
C PHE A 53 -13.94 -8.33 -4.70
N LYS A 54 -14.98 -8.88 -5.35
CA LYS A 54 -15.95 -8.13 -6.15
C LYS A 54 -16.53 -6.92 -5.41
N ASP A 55 -17.13 -7.15 -4.24
CA ASP A 55 -17.81 -6.10 -3.46
C ASP A 55 -16.83 -4.99 -3.03
N ILE A 56 -15.60 -5.38 -2.70
CA ILE A 56 -14.53 -4.45 -2.30
C ILE A 56 -14.09 -3.58 -3.49
N ASN A 57 -13.94 -4.19 -4.67
CA ASN A 57 -13.56 -3.50 -5.89
C ASN A 57 -14.63 -2.48 -6.29
N GLU A 58 -15.90 -2.87 -6.27
CA GLU A 58 -17.05 -1.99 -6.56
C GLU A 58 -17.12 -0.81 -5.57
N LYS A 59 -17.05 -1.07 -4.26
CA LYS A 59 -17.03 -0.03 -3.22
C LYS A 59 -15.85 0.93 -3.42
N SER A 60 -14.66 0.40 -3.69
CA SER A 60 -13.45 1.22 -3.81
C SER A 60 -13.43 2.12 -5.05
N ARG A 61 -14.02 1.68 -6.17
CA ARG A 61 -14.12 2.52 -7.39
C ARG A 61 -15.04 3.71 -7.18
N LEU A 62 -16.14 3.54 -6.44
CA LEU A 62 -17.06 4.62 -6.09
C LEU A 62 -16.39 5.62 -5.14
N GLU A 63 -15.64 5.10 -4.18
CA GLU A 63 -15.04 5.89 -3.13
C GLU A 63 -13.80 6.67 -3.57
N MET A 64 -12.89 6.09 -4.39
CA MET A 64 -11.60 6.71 -4.79
C MET A 64 -11.72 8.15 -5.30
N PHE A 65 -12.85 8.51 -5.89
CA PHE A 65 -13.10 9.84 -6.46
C PHE A 65 -13.87 10.78 -5.52
N GLN A 66 -14.25 10.33 -4.33
CA GLN A 66 -14.95 11.13 -3.33
C GLN A 66 -13.98 11.64 -2.26
N ASP A 67 -13.84 12.97 -2.24
CA ASP A 67 -13.13 13.81 -1.27
C ASP A 67 -11.82 13.23 -0.72
N VAL A 68 -10.74 13.35 -1.50
CA VAL A 68 -9.38 12.95 -1.11
C VAL A 68 -8.73 13.86 -0.06
N THR A 69 -9.43 14.90 0.41
CA THR A 69 -8.85 15.89 1.34
C THR A 69 -8.88 15.44 2.80
N LYS A 70 -9.63 14.37 3.12
CA LYS A 70 -9.80 13.87 4.49
C LYS A 70 -9.15 12.50 4.65
N PHE A 71 -8.41 12.34 5.75
CA PHE A 71 -8.01 11.02 6.20
C PHE A 71 -9.25 10.17 6.51
N PRO A 72 -9.24 8.88 6.18
CA PRO A 72 -10.34 8.00 6.55
C PRO A 72 -10.45 7.89 8.07
N SER A 73 -11.66 7.70 8.56
CA SER A 73 -11.91 7.42 9.98
C SER A 73 -11.39 6.02 10.37
N LYS A 74 -11.13 5.84 11.67
CA LYS A 74 -10.80 4.53 12.26
C LYS A 74 -11.82 3.46 11.89
N SER A 75 -13.12 3.77 11.94
CA SER A 75 -14.17 2.81 11.57
C SER A 75 -14.12 2.40 10.10
N GLU A 76 -13.92 3.36 9.18
CA GLU A 76 -13.87 3.07 7.74
C GLU A 76 -12.67 2.16 7.38
N VAL A 77 -11.52 2.40 8.01
CA VAL A 77 -10.34 1.55 7.80
C VAL A 77 -10.55 0.15 8.39
N LEU A 78 -11.05 0.05 9.62
CA LEU A 78 -11.25 -1.24 10.27
C LEU A 78 -12.34 -2.08 9.59
N GLU A 79 -13.40 -1.46 9.06
CA GLU A 79 -14.38 -2.13 8.21
C GLU A 79 -13.73 -2.66 6.93
N SER A 80 -12.94 -1.83 6.26
CA SER A 80 -12.19 -2.24 5.05
C SER A 80 -11.23 -3.40 5.33
N VAL A 81 -10.56 -3.40 6.48
CA VAL A 81 -9.68 -4.50 6.93
C VAL A 81 -10.49 -5.79 7.12
N ALA A 82 -11.66 -5.71 7.74
CA ALA A 82 -12.54 -6.86 7.93
C ALA A 82 -13.02 -7.45 6.58
N ASP A 83 -13.39 -6.58 5.63
CA ASP A 83 -13.80 -6.99 4.28
C ASP A 83 -12.66 -7.70 3.54
N ILE A 84 -11.46 -7.12 3.54
CA ILE A 84 -10.28 -7.73 2.87
C ILE A 84 -9.97 -9.10 3.49
N ARG A 85 -10.05 -9.24 4.81
CA ARG A 85 -9.85 -10.56 5.47
C ARG A 85 -10.88 -11.58 5.02
N LYS A 86 -12.14 -11.19 4.89
CA LYS A 86 -13.21 -12.07 4.39
C LYS A 86 -12.93 -12.50 2.95
N ALA A 87 -12.51 -11.56 2.11
CA ALA A 87 -12.13 -11.84 0.71
C ALA A 87 -10.92 -12.78 0.62
N LEU A 88 -9.87 -12.57 1.41
CA LEU A 88 -8.70 -13.47 1.47
C LEU A 88 -9.06 -14.87 1.96
N LYS A 89 -9.93 -14.99 2.98
CA LYS A 89 -10.43 -16.29 3.44
C LYS A 89 -11.23 -17.01 2.35
N CYS A 90 -12.05 -16.27 1.60
CA CYS A 90 -12.79 -16.79 0.44
C CYS A 90 -11.83 -17.25 -0.67
N ALA A 91 -10.80 -16.46 -0.97
CA ALA A 91 -9.85 -16.72 -2.04
C ALA A 91 -8.89 -17.88 -1.73
N GLY A 92 -8.65 -18.16 -0.44
CA GLY A 92 -7.79 -19.24 0.02
C GLY A 92 -6.29 -18.95 -0.16
N GLU A 93 -5.48 -20.00 -0.16
CA GLU A 93 -4.03 -19.89 -0.39
C GLU A 93 -3.73 -19.89 -1.90
N PRO A 94 -3.07 -18.84 -2.44
CA PRO A 94 -2.71 -18.77 -3.85
C PRO A 94 -1.46 -19.60 -4.16
N VAL A 95 -1.44 -20.21 -5.34
CA VAL A 95 -0.24 -20.86 -5.91
C VAL A 95 0.40 -20.04 -7.02
N CYS A 96 -0.35 -19.16 -7.69
CA CYS A 96 0.13 -18.38 -8.82
C CYS A 96 0.73 -17.03 -8.38
N SER A 97 1.85 -16.63 -8.99
CA SER A 97 2.65 -15.46 -8.56
C SER A 97 1.83 -14.16 -8.47
N LYS A 98 0.95 -13.89 -9.45
CA LYS A 98 0.04 -12.73 -9.42
C LYS A 98 -0.83 -12.71 -8.16
N GLN A 99 -1.38 -13.87 -7.78
CA GLN A 99 -2.29 -13.94 -6.64
C GLN A 99 -1.57 -14.04 -5.31
N LYS A 100 -0.35 -14.61 -5.29
CA LYS A 100 0.58 -14.46 -4.17
C LYS A 100 0.90 -12.99 -3.91
N LEU A 101 1.14 -12.22 -4.97
CA LEU A 101 1.37 -10.77 -4.90
C LEU A 101 0.13 -10.03 -4.35
N THR A 102 -1.05 -10.31 -4.90
CA THR A 102 -2.32 -9.74 -4.40
C THR A 102 -2.54 -10.04 -2.92
N LYS A 103 -2.31 -11.29 -2.50
CA LYS A 103 -2.44 -11.72 -1.11
C LYS A 103 -1.43 -11.00 -0.21
N TYR A 104 -0.16 -11.01 -0.58
CA TYR A 104 0.91 -10.35 0.18
C TYR A 104 0.62 -8.86 0.39
N ALA A 105 0.25 -8.15 -0.70
CA ALA A 105 -0.12 -6.73 -0.61
C ALA A 105 -1.35 -6.53 0.29
N SER A 106 -2.37 -7.38 0.17
CA SER A 106 -3.57 -7.30 1.01
C SER A 106 -3.29 -7.55 2.49
N GLU A 107 -2.41 -8.48 2.82
CA GLU A 107 -1.99 -8.78 4.19
C GLU A 107 -1.18 -7.63 4.79
N LEU A 108 -0.33 -6.97 4.00
CA LEU A 108 0.33 -5.73 4.40
C LEU A 108 -0.65 -4.59 4.70
N VAL A 109 -1.71 -4.42 3.89
CA VAL A 109 -2.77 -3.43 4.16
C VAL A 109 -3.48 -3.72 5.47
N ILE A 110 -3.83 -4.99 5.68
CA ILE A 110 -4.49 -5.41 6.92
C ILE A 110 -3.60 -5.04 8.09
N TYR A 111 -2.32 -5.43 8.05
CA TYR A 111 -1.39 -5.15 9.13
C TYR A 111 -1.20 -3.63 9.33
N ALA A 112 -0.93 -2.87 8.27
CA ALA A 112 -0.78 -1.42 8.33
C ALA A 112 -2.03 -0.74 8.91
N GLY A 113 -3.21 -1.12 8.43
CA GLY A 113 -4.50 -0.60 8.89
C GLY A 113 -4.75 -0.89 10.37
N GLU A 114 -4.47 -2.09 10.84
CA GLU A 114 -4.62 -2.43 12.26
C GLU A 114 -3.62 -1.71 13.16
N LYS A 115 -2.39 -1.57 12.71
CA LYS A 115 -1.34 -0.93 13.49
C LYS A 115 -1.51 0.57 13.55
N ILE A 116 -1.84 1.22 12.44
CA ILE A 116 -2.06 2.68 12.36
C ILE A 116 -3.43 3.07 12.93
N TYR A 117 -4.51 2.40 12.53
CA TYR A 117 -5.87 2.78 12.94
C TYR A 117 -6.42 1.98 14.11
N GLY A 118 -5.74 0.93 14.57
CA GLY A 118 -6.03 0.25 15.82
C GLY A 118 -5.34 0.94 16.99
N GLU A 119 -4.20 0.38 17.39
CA GLU A 119 -3.44 0.79 18.59
C GLU A 119 -2.58 2.04 18.36
N GLY A 120 -2.14 2.33 17.13
CA GLY A 120 -1.38 3.54 16.80
C GLY A 120 -2.24 4.75 16.45
N PHE A 121 -3.56 4.70 16.65
CA PHE A 121 -4.48 5.72 16.13
C PHE A 121 -4.30 7.09 16.77
N GLY A 122 -3.84 7.17 18.03
CA GLY A 122 -3.53 8.44 18.67
C GLY A 122 -2.44 9.25 17.95
N CYS A 123 -1.62 8.60 17.11
CA CYS A 123 -0.62 9.27 16.27
C CYS A 123 -1.20 9.82 14.95
N VAL A 124 -2.47 9.53 14.61
CA VAL A 124 -3.10 9.98 13.36
C VAL A 124 -3.72 11.36 13.55
N ASN A 125 -2.95 12.41 13.28
CA ASN A 125 -3.43 13.79 13.24
C ASN A 125 -3.08 14.44 11.89
N GLN A 126 -4.10 14.82 11.11
CA GLN A 126 -3.92 15.33 9.74
C GLN A 126 -2.92 16.50 9.63
N ASN A 127 -2.98 17.48 10.53
CA ASN A 127 -2.13 18.67 10.44
C ASN A 127 -0.68 18.32 10.78
N ASP A 128 -0.48 17.53 11.83
CA ASP A 128 0.84 17.11 12.28
C ASP A 128 1.48 16.15 11.27
N MET A 129 0.67 15.24 10.69
CA MET A 129 1.14 14.29 9.69
C MET A 129 1.69 14.99 8.44
N VAL A 130 0.96 15.95 7.86
CA VAL A 130 1.44 16.68 6.66
C VAL A 130 2.72 17.45 6.97
N ARG A 131 2.76 18.12 8.14
CA ARG A 131 3.93 18.90 8.58
C ARG A 131 5.15 18.01 8.77
N PHE A 132 5.04 16.93 9.55
CA PHE A 132 6.16 16.03 9.85
C PHE A 132 6.61 15.24 8.63
N TYR A 133 5.69 14.81 7.77
CA TYR A 133 6.04 14.15 6.52
C TYR A 133 6.87 15.08 5.62
N THR A 134 6.41 16.32 5.44
CA THR A 134 7.16 17.32 4.64
C THR A 134 8.53 17.60 5.23
N ALA A 135 8.63 17.78 6.55
CA ALA A 135 9.91 18.00 7.23
C ALA A 135 10.88 16.81 7.02
N CYS A 136 10.38 15.58 7.16
CA CYS A 136 11.17 14.36 6.96
C CYS A 136 11.60 14.15 5.51
N VAL A 137 10.75 14.47 4.53
CA VAL A 137 11.15 14.44 3.12
C VAL A 137 12.29 15.42 2.86
N LEU A 138 12.20 16.65 3.38
CA LEU A 138 13.23 17.66 3.21
C LEU A 138 14.52 17.37 3.98
N SER A 139 14.45 16.63 5.10
CA SER A 139 15.64 16.26 5.88
C SER A 139 16.35 15.03 5.33
N GLU A 140 15.61 14.03 4.86
CA GLU A 140 16.17 12.74 4.43
C GLU A 140 16.51 12.67 2.94
N VAL A 141 15.84 13.46 2.09
CA VAL A 141 16.01 13.41 0.63
C VAL A 141 16.85 14.59 0.14
N PRO A 142 18.00 14.35 -0.50
CA PRO A 142 18.79 15.41 -1.12
C PRO A 142 17.99 16.20 -2.16
N MET A 143 18.18 17.52 -2.18
CA MET A 143 17.42 18.43 -3.05
C MET A 143 17.51 18.10 -4.55
N ASP A 144 18.66 17.60 -5.02
CA ASP A 144 18.86 17.15 -6.41
C ASP A 144 18.00 15.92 -6.74
N GLN A 145 17.73 15.06 -5.76
CA GLN A 145 16.88 13.88 -5.92
C GLN A 145 15.38 14.23 -5.89
N LEU A 146 15.00 15.29 -5.18
CA LEU A 146 13.61 15.76 -5.15
C LEU A 146 13.15 16.34 -6.49
N GLN A 147 14.04 17.02 -7.22
CA GLN A 147 13.72 17.61 -8.52
C GLN A 147 13.59 16.56 -9.64
N GLY A 148 14.30 15.43 -9.51
CA GLY A 148 14.36 14.37 -10.52
C GLY A 148 13.49 13.15 -10.21
N PHE A 149 12.50 13.25 -9.31
CA PHE A 149 11.74 12.15 -8.72
C PHE A 149 11.67 10.88 -9.59
N THR A 150 12.38 9.83 -9.17
CA THR A 150 12.38 8.52 -9.83
C THR A 150 11.82 7.44 -8.90
N PHE A 151 11.36 6.32 -9.48
CA PHE A 151 11.03 5.11 -8.73
C PHE A 151 12.17 4.64 -7.82
N LYS A 152 13.42 4.76 -8.28
CA LYS A 152 14.62 4.47 -7.48
C LYS A 152 14.73 5.39 -6.27
N THR A 153 14.47 6.69 -6.44
CA THR A 153 14.48 7.66 -5.34
C THR A 153 13.43 7.28 -4.29
N VAL A 154 12.21 6.91 -4.71
CA VAL A 154 11.15 6.47 -3.80
C VAL A 154 11.60 5.27 -2.97
N LEU A 155 12.08 4.21 -3.62
CA LEU A 155 12.54 2.99 -2.94
C LEU A 155 13.71 3.28 -1.98
N GLN A 156 14.64 4.15 -2.38
CA GLN A 156 15.80 4.49 -1.57
C GLN A 156 15.43 5.26 -0.28
N TYR A 157 14.46 6.18 -0.37
CA TYR A 157 14.15 7.10 0.74
C TYR A 157 12.85 6.79 1.48
N ALA A 158 12.01 5.86 1.00
CA ALA A 158 10.77 5.48 1.68
C ALA A 158 10.99 5.09 3.14
N LYS A 159 11.99 4.24 3.41
CA LYS A 159 12.30 3.79 4.78
C LYS A 159 12.87 4.91 5.68
N PRO A 160 13.91 5.67 5.29
CA PRO A 160 14.39 6.81 6.08
C PRO A 160 13.30 7.85 6.38
N VAL A 161 12.56 8.29 5.35
CA VAL A 161 11.47 9.27 5.51
C VAL A 161 10.41 8.75 6.46
N THR A 162 10.00 7.48 6.29
CA THR A 162 8.98 6.88 7.14
C THR A 162 9.45 6.72 8.59
N SER A 163 10.72 6.36 8.80
CA SER A 163 11.29 6.23 10.14
C SER A 163 11.39 7.59 10.84
N CYS A 164 11.85 8.62 10.12
CA CYS A 164 11.80 9.99 10.61
C CYS A 164 10.36 10.39 10.95
N PHE A 165 9.42 10.13 10.05
CA PHE A 165 8.02 10.56 10.19
C PHE A 165 7.34 9.95 11.41
N ALA A 166 7.51 8.65 11.62
CA ALA A 166 6.94 7.95 12.77
C ALA A 166 7.54 8.44 14.10
N LYS A 167 8.85 8.74 14.13
CA LYS A 167 9.53 9.24 15.34
C LYS A 167 9.06 10.63 15.76
N HIS A 168 8.65 11.47 14.81
CA HIS A 168 8.18 12.82 15.07
C HIS A 168 6.70 12.90 15.49
N GLN A 169 5.94 11.79 15.47
CA GLN A 169 4.54 11.85 15.91
C GLN A 169 4.42 12.19 17.40
N GLU A 170 3.48 13.08 17.71
CA GLU A 170 3.16 13.52 19.08
C GLU A 170 2.02 12.67 19.65
N CYS A 171 2.36 11.47 20.14
CA CYS A 171 1.43 10.50 20.74
C CYS A 171 2.12 9.69 21.84
N GLU A 172 1.38 8.84 22.56
CA GLU A 172 1.96 7.96 23.59
C GLU A 172 3.00 7.00 22.98
N GLU A 173 4.04 6.64 23.74
CA GLU A 173 5.14 5.79 23.24
C GLU A 173 4.66 4.41 22.78
N SER A 174 3.63 3.85 23.43
CA SER A 174 2.99 2.60 23.02
C SER A 174 2.29 2.75 21.67
N GLU A 175 1.51 3.80 21.48
CA GLU A 175 0.85 4.11 20.20
C GLU A 175 1.87 4.38 19.10
N LYS A 176 2.95 5.11 19.42
CA LYS A 176 4.05 5.42 18.49
C LYS A 176 4.76 4.15 17.99
N ALA A 177 4.96 3.17 18.87
CA ALA A 177 5.52 1.87 18.49
C ALA A 177 4.63 1.13 17.49
N GLU A 178 3.31 1.10 17.73
CA GLU A 178 2.36 0.45 16.83
C GLU A 178 2.23 1.23 15.51
N PHE A 179 2.15 2.56 15.57
CA PHE A 179 2.16 3.42 14.39
C PHE A 179 3.41 3.18 13.53
N TYR A 180 4.60 3.11 14.14
CA TYR A 180 5.84 2.79 13.43
C TYR A 180 5.77 1.45 12.69
N LYS A 181 5.29 0.38 13.35
CA LYS A 181 5.12 -0.93 12.71
C LYS A 181 4.19 -0.85 11.50
N GLY A 182 3.07 -0.15 11.64
CA GLY A 182 2.11 0.02 10.55
C GLY A 182 2.66 0.86 9.39
N MET A 183 3.42 1.91 9.70
CA MET A 183 4.11 2.71 8.70
C MET A 183 5.20 1.92 7.96
N MET A 184 5.90 1.01 8.64
CA MET A 184 6.88 0.13 8.02
C MET A 184 6.24 -0.93 7.12
N ALA A 185 5.02 -1.40 7.42
CA ALA A 185 4.23 -2.17 6.45
C ALA A 185 3.90 -1.35 5.20
N SER A 186 3.61 -0.05 5.35
CA SER A 186 3.42 0.84 4.20
C SER A 186 4.69 1.02 3.37
N VAL A 187 5.88 0.96 3.96
CA VAL A 187 7.16 0.91 3.23
C VAL A 187 7.27 -0.38 2.41
N GLU A 188 6.91 -1.52 2.98
CA GLU A 188 6.88 -2.77 2.20
C GLU A 188 5.87 -2.71 1.05
N LEU A 189 4.74 -2.01 1.21
CA LEU A 189 3.82 -1.76 0.10
C LEU A 189 4.48 -0.94 -1.01
N VAL A 190 5.34 0.03 -0.68
CA VAL A 190 6.12 0.78 -1.68
C VAL A 190 7.07 -0.14 -2.44
N ASP A 191 7.73 -1.08 -1.76
CA ASP A 191 8.60 -2.11 -2.39
C ASP A 191 7.84 -3.05 -3.33
N ILE A 192 6.50 -3.11 -3.21
CA ILE A 192 5.63 -3.84 -4.13
C ILE A 192 5.11 -2.95 -5.26
N PHE A 193 4.60 -1.77 -4.92
CA PHE A 193 3.92 -0.92 -5.90
C PHE A 193 4.84 -0.25 -6.89
N VAL A 194 6.03 0.14 -6.45
CA VAL A 194 6.98 0.81 -7.34
C VAL A 194 7.39 -0.14 -8.49
N PRO A 195 7.79 -1.40 -8.24
CA PRO A 195 8.02 -2.36 -9.32
C PRO A 195 6.79 -2.64 -10.19
N ILE A 196 5.58 -2.63 -9.64
CA ILE A 196 4.35 -2.76 -10.44
C ILE A 196 4.17 -1.55 -11.37
N LEU A 197 4.37 -0.34 -10.87
CA LEU A 197 4.29 0.88 -11.68
C LEU A 197 5.38 0.92 -12.76
N GLU A 198 6.59 0.46 -12.44
CA GLU A 198 7.68 0.29 -13.40
C GLU A 198 7.33 -0.78 -14.46
N ALA A 199 6.70 -1.88 -14.07
CA ALA A 199 6.21 -2.91 -14.99
C ALA A 199 5.14 -2.36 -15.94
N VAL A 200 4.23 -1.52 -15.44
CA VAL A 200 3.20 -0.83 -16.25
C VAL A 200 3.83 0.15 -17.24
N HIS A 201 4.92 0.81 -16.86
CA HIS A 201 5.63 1.78 -17.69
C HIS A 201 6.51 1.12 -18.76
N SER A 202 7.26 0.09 -18.37
CA SER A 202 8.26 -0.59 -19.23
C SER A 202 7.69 -1.78 -20.02
N GLY A 203 6.58 -2.37 -19.56
CA GLY A 203 6.06 -3.65 -20.06
C GLY A 203 6.78 -4.87 -19.50
N ASN A 204 7.82 -4.71 -18.66
CA ASN A 204 8.50 -5.84 -18.03
C ASN A 204 7.70 -6.37 -16.83
N LEU A 205 7.02 -7.50 -17.02
CA LEU A 205 6.19 -8.16 -15.99
C LEU A 205 6.97 -9.17 -15.12
N GLU A 206 8.30 -9.25 -15.23
CA GLU A 206 9.13 -10.26 -14.54
C GLU A 206 8.92 -10.26 -13.02
N PHE A 207 8.89 -9.08 -12.39
CA PHE A 207 8.63 -8.95 -10.95
C PHE A 207 7.31 -9.64 -10.54
N ILE A 208 6.25 -9.46 -11.34
CA ILE A 208 4.93 -10.02 -11.08
C ILE A 208 4.93 -11.54 -11.30
N HIS A 209 5.59 -12.01 -12.36
CA HIS A 209 5.62 -13.43 -12.71
C HIS A 209 6.51 -14.27 -11.78
N THR A 210 7.50 -13.65 -11.14
CA THR A 210 8.45 -14.33 -10.25
C THR A 210 8.17 -14.13 -8.76
N PHE A 211 7.14 -13.36 -8.40
CA PHE A 211 6.80 -13.08 -7.01
C PHE A 211 6.40 -14.34 -6.22
N ASP A 212 7.09 -14.59 -5.10
CA ASP A 212 6.86 -15.77 -4.24
C ASP A 212 6.97 -15.47 -2.73
N LYS A 213 6.84 -14.20 -2.32
CA LYS A 213 6.90 -13.86 -0.89
C LYS A 213 5.60 -14.23 -0.18
N LYS A 214 5.72 -14.58 1.10
CA LYS A 214 4.61 -14.73 2.05
C LYS A 214 4.76 -13.71 3.16
N PHE A 215 3.67 -13.06 3.54
CA PHE A 215 3.70 -12.10 4.62
C PHE A 215 3.86 -12.81 5.96
N ASN A 216 4.75 -12.29 6.80
CA ASN A 216 4.92 -12.73 8.18
C ASN A 216 4.91 -11.50 9.11
N PRO A 217 3.88 -11.32 9.96
CA PRO A 217 3.81 -10.14 10.83
C PRO A 217 5.01 -10.02 11.78
N LYS A 218 5.66 -11.14 12.13
CA LYS A 218 6.85 -11.13 13.01
C LYS A 218 8.03 -10.36 12.41
N ASP A 219 8.10 -10.23 11.09
CA ASP A 219 9.18 -9.48 10.42
C ASP A 219 9.07 -7.98 10.73
N LEU A 220 7.85 -7.51 11.01
CA LEU A 220 7.55 -6.13 11.39
C LEU A 220 7.41 -5.95 12.91
N ASP A 221 6.90 -6.95 13.64
CA ASP A 221 6.74 -6.86 15.11
C ASP A 221 8.08 -6.73 15.85
N ASN A 222 9.17 -7.25 15.27
CA ASN A 222 10.51 -7.25 15.87
C ASN A 222 11.37 -6.04 15.47
N LEU A 223 10.80 -5.05 14.76
CA LEU A 223 11.53 -3.85 14.38
C LEU A 223 11.98 -3.07 15.63
N LYS A 224 13.30 -2.82 15.73
CA LYS A 224 13.86 -1.89 16.72
C LYS A 224 13.74 -0.47 16.16
N GLN A 225 13.15 0.44 16.94
CA GLN A 225 13.13 1.87 16.62
C GLN A 225 14.52 2.50 16.70
#